data_AF-A0A356L7H5-F1
#
_entry.id   AF-A0A356L7H5-F1
#
_cell.length_a   1.000
_cell.length_b   1.000
_cell.length_c   1.000
_cell.angle_alpha   90.00
_cell.angle_beta   90.00
_cell.angle_gamma   90.00
#
_symmetry.space_group_name_H-M   'P 1'
#
loop_
_entity.id
_entity.type
_entity.pdbx_description
1 polymer ?
#
loop_
_entity_poly.entity_id
_entity_poly.type
_entity_poly.pdbx_seq_one_letter_code
_entity_poly.pdbx_strand_id
1 'polypeptide(L)'
;MAQKRTLSPEQDIAANPAENVWVQANAGTGKTSVLVQRLLRILFRSPDIESCGILCLTYTNAGAGEMRNRILAALREWAMASDNDLRDMLCGVSENKNPTDIDIAHARQIFFTYIDNPEILKIKTIHGFCEEILRRFPLEAGISPSWTLVSDTAQRILMQNAFDHLINSSGNARTDAAFEHIVGRVSETAMPELLGMLTSQYKYFFGVDNFDNYRKYFIDTTRYFLNLDSPIQTETTPEKLQNIINLAKTEKKPLNYITKVINL
;
A
#
# COMPACT_ATOMS: atom_id res chain seq x y z
N MET A 1 -11.68 20.77 36.54
CA MET A 1 -10.99 21.98 36.07
C MET A 1 -10.27 21.61 34.78
N ALA A 2 -10.73 22.14 33.65
CA ALA A 2 -10.04 21.96 32.39
C ALA A 2 -8.74 22.75 32.41
N GLN A 3 -7.61 22.07 32.25
CA GLN A 3 -6.30 22.70 32.33
C GLN A 3 -6.06 23.54 31.07
N LYS A 4 -5.71 24.82 31.24
CA LYS A 4 -5.33 25.74 30.15
C LYS A 4 -4.20 25.11 29.33
N ARG A 5 -4.52 24.57 28.14
CA ARG A 5 -3.52 23.99 27.24
C ARG A 5 -2.69 25.13 26.66
N THR A 6 -1.59 25.43 27.32
CA THR A 6 -0.67 26.49 26.89
C THR A 6 0.27 25.87 25.85
N LEU A 7 0.06 26.21 24.58
CA LEU A 7 0.98 25.85 23.50
C LEU A 7 2.27 26.65 23.65
N SER A 8 3.42 26.07 23.29
CA SER A 8 4.64 26.87 23.12
C SER A 8 4.47 27.87 21.97
N PRO A 9 5.27 28.96 21.90
CA PRO A 9 5.21 29.90 20.79
C PRO A 9 5.29 29.24 19.41
N GLU A 10 6.17 28.24 19.26
CA GLU A 10 6.35 27.49 18.00
C GLU A 10 5.14 26.61 17.69
N GLN A 11 4.55 25.99 18.72
CA GLN A 11 3.33 25.19 18.59
C GLN A 11 2.13 26.07 18.23
N ASP A 12 2.07 27.28 18.76
CA ASP A 12 1.02 28.25 18.47
C ASP A 12 1.06 28.71 17.00
N ILE A 13 2.27 29.01 16.49
CA ILE A 13 2.50 29.30 15.07
C ILE A 13 2.10 28.09 14.21
N ALA A 14 2.54 26.89 14.58
CA ALA A 14 2.20 25.66 13.87
C ALA A 14 0.68 25.38 13.86
N ALA A 15 -0.03 25.78 14.91
CA ALA A 15 -1.48 25.66 14.99
C ALA A 15 -2.23 26.80 14.28
N ASN A 16 -1.59 27.88 13.84
CA ASN A 16 -2.26 29.00 13.17
C ASN A 16 -2.68 28.65 11.73
N PRO A 17 -3.99 28.60 11.40
CA PRO A 17 -4.48 28.22 10.06
C PRO A 17 -3.99 29.12 8.92
N ALA A 18 -3.64 30.37 9.20
CA ALA A 18 -3.20 31.33 8.18
C ALA A 18 -1.79 31.04 7.62
N GLU A 19 -1.01 30.20 8.31
CA GLU A 19 0.38 29.92 7.97
C GLU A 19 0.53 28.58 7.25
N ASN A 20 1.37 28.50 6.22
CA ASN A 20 1.83 27.24 5.66
C ASN A 20 3.02 26.74 6.48
N VAL A 21 2.87 25.60 7.15
CA VAL A 21 3.86 25.14 8.13
C VAL A 21 4.35 23.73 7.83
N TRP A 22 5.67 23.55 7.96
CA TRP A 22 6.30 22.24 8.05
C TRP A 22 6.72 21.99 9.50
N VAL A 23 6.15 20.97 10.14
CA VAL A 23 6.42 20.67 11.54
C VAL A 23 7.36 19.47 11.64
N GLN A 24 8.62 19.73 11.95
CA GLN A 24 9.57 18.69 12.32
C GLN A 24 9.60 18.54 13.84
N ALA A 25 9.26 17.37 14.37
CA ALA A 25 9.35 17.14 15.81
C ALA A 25 9.56 15.66 16.16
N ASN A 26 10.27 15.42 17.25
CA ASN A 26 10.58 14.07 17.74
C ASN A 26 9.34 13.34 18.30
N ALA A 27 9.47 12.05 18.59
CA ALA A 27 8.40 11.32 19.28
C ALA A 27 8.07 11.99 20.63
N GLY A 28 6.79 12.01 21.01
CA GLY A 28 6.35 12.57 22.29
C GLY A 28 6.25 14.11 22.38
N THR A 29 6.64 14.86 21.36
CA THR A 29 6.64 16.35 21.38
C THR A 29 5.26 17.00 21.12
N GLY A 30 4.18 16.21 21.07
CA GLY A 30 2.83 16.75 20.92
C GLY A 30 2.40 17.12 19.50
N LYS A 31 3.08 16.64 18.44
CA LYS A 31 2.69 16.89 17.02
C LYS A 31 1.19 16.71 16.76
N THR A 32 0.64 15.59 17.23
CA THR A 32 -0.78 15.29 17.07
C THR A 32 -1.66 16.29 17.81
N SER A 33 -1.25 16.72 19.01
CA SER A 33 -1.98 17.75 19.76
C SER A 33 -1.98 19.09 19.03
N VAL A 34 -0.85 19.49 18.44
CA VAL A 34 -0.73 20.70 17.62
C VAL A 34 -1.65 20.61 16.40
N LEU A 35 -1.66 19.48 15.70
CA LEU A 35 -2.54 19.26 14.55
C LEU A 35 -4.03 19.31 14.94
N VAL A 36 -4.41 18.72 16.07
CA VAL A 36 -5.78 18.82 16.61
C VAL A 36 -6.14 20.27 16.92
N GLN A 37 -5.25 21.04 17.56
CA GLN A 37 -5.49 22.47 17.83
C GLN A 37 -5.62 23.28 16.55
N ARG A 38 -4.81 22.98 15.52
CA ARG A 38 -4.92 23.59 14.20
C ARG A 38 -6.29 23.34 13.58
N LEU A 39 -6.76 22.10 13.59
CA LEU A 39 -8.07 21.73 13.06
C LEU A 39 -9.20 22.41 13.83
N LEU A 40 -9.15 22.45 15.16
CA LEU A 40 -10.12 23.17 15.98
C LEU A 40 -10.18 24.67 15.65
N ARG A 41 -9.03 25.31 15.39
CA ARG A 41 -8.97 26.70 14.92
C ARG A 41 -9.61 26.88 13.55
N ILE A 42 -9.37 25.97 12.60
CA ILE A 42 -10.02 26.06 11.28
C ILE A 42 -11.53 25.91 11.43
N LEU A 43 -11.99 24.90 12.19
CA LEU A 43 -13.41 24.65 12.42
C LEU A 43 -14.08 25.86 13.08
N PHE A 44 -13.41 26.48 14.06
CA PHE A 44 -13.94 27.64 14.77
C PHE A 44 -13.96 28.92 13.93
N ARG A 45 -12.99 29.12 13.03
CA ARG A 45 -12.85 30.35 12.24
C ARG A 45 -13.53 30.27 10.87
N SER A 46 -14.11 29.13 10.53
CA SER A 46 -14.79 28.97 9.25
C SER A 46 -16.16 29.65 9.30
N PRO A 47 -16.49 30.51 8.33
CA PRO A 47 -17.73 31.28 8.33
C PRO A 47 -18.97 30.39 8.17
N ASP A 48 -18.88 29.31 7.37
CA ASP A 48 -19.92 28.28 7.30
C ASP A 48 -19.30 26.89 7.40
N ILE A 49 -20.04 25.97 8.03
CA ILE A 49 -19.60 24.60 8.27
C ILE A 49 -19.64 23.78 6.97
N GLU A 50 -20.60 24.06 6.09
CA GLU A 50 -20.74 23.40 4.79
C GLU A 50 -19.63 23.78 3.79
N SER A 51 -19.04 24.96 3.95
CA SER A 51 -17.95 25.48 3.11
C SER A 51 -16.56 25.27 3.70
N CYS A 52 -16.46 24.63 4.87
CA CYS A 52 -15.20 24.34 5.53
C CYS A 52 -14.43 23.24 4.76
N GLY A 53 -13.66 23.66 3.76
CA GLY A 53 -12.84 22.81 2.90
C GLY A 53 -11.59 22.28 3.59
N ILE A 54 -11.73 21.51 4.67
CA ILE A 54 -10.61 20.84 5.34
C ILE A 54 -10.40 19.47 4.71
N LEU A 55 -9.17 19.17 4.30
CA LEU A 55 -8.71 17.82 4.01
C LEU A 55 -7.53 17.48 4.91
N CYS A 56 -7.68 16.46 5.76
CA CYS A 56 -6.61 15.96 6.60
C CYS A 56 -6.22 14.55 6.17
N LEU A 57 -4.97 14.39 5.73
CA LEU A 57 -4.46 13.12 5.24
C LEU A 57 -3.52 12.44 6.25
N THR A 58 -3.59 11.12 6.32
CA THR A 58 -2.69 10.29 7.13
C THR A 58 -2.30 9.00 6.39
N TYR A 59 -1.38 8.24 6.96
CA TYR A 59 -0.89 7.00 6.36
C TYR A 59 -1.83 5.80 6.60
N THR A 60 -2.46 5.72 7.78
CA THR A 60 -3.25 4.55 8.19
C THR A 60 -4.69 4.89 8.53
N ASN A 61 -5.59 3.94 8.30
CA ASN A 61 -7.01 4.08 8.70
C ASN A 61 -7.15 4.24 10.22
N ALA A 62 -6.30 3.56 11.00
CA ALA A 62 -6.24 3.70 12.45
C ALA A 62 -5.87 5.12 12.87
N GLY A 63 -4.87 5.74 12.23
CA GLY A 63 -4.48 7.13 12.50
C GLY A 63 -5.59 8.12 12.14
N ALA A 64 -6.36 7.85 11.08
CA ALA A 64 -7.50 8.69 10.70
C ALA A 64 -8.61 8.60 11.76
N GLY A 65 -8.93 7.38 12.21
CA GLY A 65 -9.89 7.14 13.29
C GLY A 65 -9.48 7.77 14.61
N GLU A 66 -8.21 7.62 15.01
CA GLU A 66 -7.67 8.24 16.22
C GLU A 66 -7.78 9.77 16.16
N MET A 67 -7.40 10.38 15.05
CA MET A 67 -7.43 11.83 14.89
C MET A 67 -8.87 12.37 14.93
N ARG A 68 -9.82 11.69 14.27
CA ARG A 68 -11.25 12.00 14.34
C ARG A 68 -11.75 11.96 15.78
N ASN A 69 -11.43 10.88 16.51
CA ASN A 69 -11.85 10.72 17.90
C ASN A 69 -11.29 11.81 18.82
N ARG A 70 -10.03 12.23 18.62
CA ARG A 70 -9.42 13.34 19.38
C ARG A 70 -10.13 14.67 19.15
N ILE A 71 -10.53 14.97 17.92
CA ILE A 71 -11.26 16.20 17.58
C ILE A 71 -12.66 16.17 18.19
N LEU A 72 -13.40 15.06 18.01
CA LEU A 72 -14.74 14.91 18.57
C LEU A 72 -14.72 14.97 20.10
N ALA A 73 -13.69 14.41 20.75
CA ALA A 73 -13.50 14.53 22.19
C ALA A 73 -13.30 15.99 22.62
N ALA A 74 -12.47 16.75 21.90
CA ALA A 74 -12.26 18.17 22.18
C ALA A 74 -13.52 19.02 21.97
N LEU A 75 -14.29 18.75 20.90
CA LEU A 75 -15.58 19.43 20.67
C LEU A 75 -16.60 19.07 21.77
N ARG A 76 -16.60 17.82 22.26
CA ARG A 76 -17.43 17.40 23.39
C ARG A 76 -17.03 18.14 24.67
N GLU A 77 -15.73 18.30 24.92
CA GLU A 77 -15.25 19.10 26.05
C GLU A 77 -15.77 20.54 25.97
N TRP A 78 -15.81 21.15 24.78
CA TRP A 78 -16.38 22.48 24.60
C TRP A 78 -17.87 22.53 24.96
N ALA A 79 -18.65 21.55 24.49
CA ALA A 79 -20.08 21.52 24.73
C ALA A 79 -20.44 21.31 26.21
N MET A 80 -19.63 20.55 26.95
CA MET A 80 -19.88 20.21 28.36
C MET A 80 -19.25 21.19 29.35
N ALA A 81 -18.33 22.06 28.92
CA ALA A 81 -17.67 23.02 29.78
C ALA A 81 -18.63 24.10 30.29
N SER A 82 -18.37 24.59 31.51
CA SER A 82 -19.01 25.81 32.01
C SER A 82 -18.61 27.00 31.13
N ASP A 83 -19.42 28.06 31.08
CA ASP A 83 -19.12 29.23 30.24
C ASP A 83 -17.74 29.84 30.58
N ASN A 84 -17.34 29.83 31.85
CA ASN A 84 -16.01 30.31 32.27
C ASN A 84 -14.88 29.39 31.79
N ASP A 85 -15.03 28.07 31.98
CA ASP A 85 -14.03 27.11 31.50
C ASP A 85 -13.92 27.14 29.97
N LEU A 86 -15.05 27.30 29.27
CA LEU A 86 -15.09 27.37 27.81
C LEU A 86 -14.39 28.63 27.29
N ARG A 87 -14.55 29.79 27.96
CA ARG A 87 -13.77 30.99 27.61
C ARG A 87 -12.27 30.73 27.73
N ASP A 88 -11.84 30.02 28.77
CA ASP A 88 -10.42 29.67 28.91
C ASP A 88 -9.95 28.70 27.81
N MET A 89 -10.78 27.72 27.43
CA MET A 89 -10.47 26.77 26.34
C MET A 89 -10.43 27.44 24.96
N LEU A 90 -11.28 28.44 24.72
CA LEU A 90 -11.34 29.17 23.45
C LEU A 90 -10.24 30.24 23.32
N CYS A 91 -9.46 30.46 24.38
CA CYS A 91 -8.30 31.34 24.35
C CYS A 91 -7.26 30.80 23.35
N GLY A 92 -7.01 31.55 22.28
CA GLY A 92 -6.13 31.13 21.18
C GLY A 92 -6.80 30.21 20.15
N VAL A 93 -8.06 29.81 20.33
CA VAL A 93 -8.86 29.17 19.28
C VAL A 93 -9.64 30.24 18.51
N SER A 94 -10.38 31.06 19.25
CA SER A 94 -11.10 32.20 18.70
C SER A 94 -10.15 33.27 18.13
N GLU A 95 -10.67 34.11 17.24
CA GLU A 95 -9.93 35.28 16.73
C GLU A 95 -9.83 36.39 17.78
N ASN A 96 -10.86 36.50 18.62
CA ASN A 96 -10.91 37.45 19.72
C ASN A 96 -9.90 37.07 20.81
N LYS A 97 -9.12 38.04 21.29
CA LYS A 97 -8.17 37.83 22.39
C LYS A 97 -8.88 37.37 23.68
N ASN A 98 -10.11 37.85 23.88
CA ASN A 98 -11.01 37.40 24.94
C ASN A 98 -12.30 36.88 24.28
N PRO A 99 -12.64 35.59 24.43
CA PRO A 99 -13.85 35.03 23.84
C PRO A 99 -15.12 35.69 24.38
N THR A 100 -16.02 36.04 23.48
CA THR A 100 -17.33 36.66 23.74
C THR A 100 -18.41 35.60 23.97
N ASP A 101 -19.61 36.01 24.38
CA ASP A 101 -20.75 35.09 24.51
C ASP A 101 -21.19 34.51 23.15
N ILE A 102 -20.93 35.24 22.06
CA ILE A 102 -21.14 34.76 20.70
C ILE A 102 -20.15 33.62 20.39
N ASP A 103 -18.88 33.75 20.80
CA ASP A 103 -17.86 32.72 20.61
C ASP A 103 -18.22 31.42 21.36
N ILE A 104 -18.79 31.53 22.55
CA ILE A 104 -19.29 30.38 23.35
C ILE A 104 -20.44 29.69 22.61
N ALA A 105 -21.43 30.45 22.15
CA ALA A 105 -22.55 29.91 21.40
C ALA A 105 -22.08 29.22 20.11
N HIS A 106 -21.13 29.83 19.40
CA HIS A 106 -20.54 29.29 18.20
C HIS A 106 -19.79 27.96 18.46
N ALA A 107 -18.96 27.89 19.50
CA ALA A 107 -18.26 26.66 19.89
C ALA A 107 -19.22 25.49 20.14
N ARG A 108 -20.35 25.75 20.81
CA ARG A 108 -21.40 24.77 21.06
C ARG A 108 -22.11 24.35 19.78
N GLN A 109 -22.40 25.29 18.89
CA GLN A 109 -22.99 25.00 17.58
C GLN A 109 -22.10 24.08 16.75
N ILE A 110 -20.79 24.34 16.69
CA ILE A 110 -19.82 23.48 15.98
C ILE A 110 -19.92 22.04 16.47
N PHE A 111 -19.95 21.82 17.79
CA PHE A 111 -20.11 20.47 18.34
C PHE A 111 -21.38 19.77 17.83
N PHE A 112 -22.53 20.46 17.85
CA PHE A 112 -23.80 19.88 17.38
C PHE A 112 -23.77 19.55 15.88
N THR A 113 -23.05 20.31 15.07
CA THR A 113 -22.94 20.00 13.63
C THR A 113 -22.12 18.75 13.36
N TYR A 114 -21.05 18.53 14.13
CA TYR A 114 -20.12 17.42 13.88
C TYR A 114 -20.44 16.14 14.66
N ILE A 115 -21.28 16.19 15.70
CA ILE A 115 -21.67 14.98 16.45
C ILE A 115 -22.54 14.03 15.65
N ASP A 116 -23.50 14.56 14.90
CA ASP A 116 -24.45 13.75 14.12
C ASP A 116 -23.83 13.29 12.79
N ASN A 117 -22.87 14.05 12.25
CA ASN A 117 -22.24 13.77 10.97
C ASN A 117 -20.70 13.89 11.06
N PRO A 118 -20.03 12.99 11.80
CA PRO A 118 -18.57 13.04 11.98
C PRO A 118 -17.78 12.80 10.68
N GLU A 119 -18.42 12.25 9.64
CA GLU A 119 -17.83 12.04 8.30
C GLU A 119 -17.67 13.35 7.50
N ILE A 120 -18.29 14.46 7.94
CA ILE A 120 -18.02 15.80 7.38
C ILE A 120 -16.56 16.16 7.61
N LEU A 121 -15.96 15.73 8.73
CA LEU A 121 -14.51 15.83 8.93
C LEU A 121 -13.79 14.90 7.95
N LYS A 122 -13.27 15.46 6.85
CA LYS A 122 -12.52 14.72 5.83
C LYS A 122 -11.11 14.36 6.32
N ILE A 123 -11.05 13.47 7.30
CA ILE A 123 -9.84 12.85 7.83
C ILE A 123 -9.71 11.47 7.20
N LYS A 124 -8.79 11.33 6.24
CA LYS A 124 -8.69 10.16 5.37
C LYS A 124 -7.26 9.69 5.24
N THR A 125 -7.09 8.45 4.79
CA THR A 125 -5.81 8.05 4.23
C THR A 125 -5.62 8.66 2.85
N ILE A 126 -4.38 8.73 2.37
CA ILE A 126 -4.10 9.14 0.98
C ILE A 126 -4.91 8.28 0.00
N HIS A 127 -4.89 6.95 0.19
CA HIS A 127 -5.65 6.01 -0.64
C HIS A 127 -7.15 6.26 -0.59
N GLY A 128 -7.72 6.47 0.60
CA GLY A 128 -9.15 6.75 0.74
C GLY A 128 -9.56 8.09 0.09
N PHE A 129 -8.68 9.08 0.07
CA PHE A 129 -8.91 10.33 -0.67
C PHE A 129 -8.85 10.13 -2.19
N CYS A 130 -7.84 9.40 -2.68
CA CYS A 130 -7.76 9.04 -4.10
C CYS A 130 -9.00 8.22 -4.54
N GLU A 131 -9.48 7.29 -3.71
CA GLU A 131 -10.69 6.53 -3.96
C GLU A 131 -11.91 7.44 -4.16
N GLU A 132 -12.08 8.43 -3.29
CA GLU A 132 -13.17 9.40 -3.36
C GLU A 132 -13.11 10.24 -4.64
N ILE A 133 -11.92 10.68 -5.05
CA ILE A 133 -11.73 11.40 -6.32
C ILE A 133 -12.14 10.52 -7.50
N LEU A 134 -11.65 9.27 -7.57
CA LEU A 134 -11.93 8.35 -8.66
C LEU A 134 -13.41 7.97 -8.74
N ARG A 135 -14.10 7.90 -7.60
CA ARG A 135 -15.57 7.71 -7.58
C ARG A 135 -16.32 8.96 -8.05
N ARG A 136 -15.78 10.15 -7.78
CA ARG A 136 -16.44 11.42 -8.14
C ARG A 136 -16.26 11.77 -9.61
N PHE A 137 -15.12 11.41 -10.20
CA PHE A 137 -14.73 11.74 -11.58
C PHE A 137 -14.25 10.50 -12.36
N PRO A 138 -15.07 9.43 -12.48
CA PRO A 138 -14.63 8.19 -13.12
C PRO A 138 -14.41 8.35 -14.63
N LEU A 139 -15.21 9.20 -15.29
CA LEU A 139 -15.12 9.42 -16.73
C LEU A 139 -13.83 10.16 -17.09
N GLU A 140 -13.48 11.19 -16.32
CA GLU A 140 -12.24 11.95 -16.46
C GLU A 140 -11.01 11.09 -16.17
N ALA A 141 -11.14 10.12 -15.26
CA ALA A 141 -10.10 9.14 -14.96
C ALA A 141 -10.03 7.99 -16.00
N GLY A 142 -10.94 7.94 -16.97
CA GLY A 142 -10.98 6.88 -18.00
C GLY A 142 -11.36 5.50 -17.46
N ILE A 143 -12.06 5.44 -16.31
CA ILE A 143 -12.51 4.19 -15.68
C ILE A 143 -14.03 4.07 -15.73
N SER A 144 -14.53 2.83 -15.66
CA SER A 144 -15.96 2.57 -15.58
C SER A 144 -16.55 3.20 -14.30
N PRO A 145 -17.70 3.89 -14.35
CA PRO A 145 -18.40 4.37 -13.15
C PRO A 145 -18.75 3.26 -12.15
N SER A 146 -18.86 2.01 -12.62
CA SER A 146 -19.16 0.83 -11.81
C SER A 146 -17.91 0.08 -11.33
N TRP A 147 -16.76 0.75 -11.28
CA TRP A 147 -15.52 0.14 -10.83
C TRP A 147 -15.61 -0.29 -9.35
N THR A 148 -14.85 -1.33 -9.01
CA THR A 148 -14.72 -1.82 -7.63
C THR A 148 -13.26 -2.03 -7.28
N LEU A 149 -12.94 -1.84 -6.00
CA LEU A 149 -11.60 -2.11 -5.51
C LEU A 149 -11.38 -3.62 -5.48
N VAL A 150 -10.31 -4.07 -6.14
CA VAL A 150 -9.93 -5.48 -6.16
C VAL A 150 -9.27 -5.85 -4.84
N SER A 151 -9.72 -6.94 -4.21
CA SER A 151 -9.05 -7.48 -3.01
C SER A 151 -7.71 -8.11 -3.38
N ASP A 152 -6.78 -8.21 -2.42
CA ASP A 152 -5.47 -8.83 -2.67
C ASP A 152 -5.58 -10.27 -3.22
N THR A 153 -6.58 -11.03 -2.79
CA THR A 153 -6.85 -12.38 -3.29
C THR A 153 -7.37 -12.36 -4.72
N ALA A 154 -8.36 -11.51 -5.03
CA ALA A 154 -8.86 -11.37 -6.39
C ALA A 154 -7.78 -10.86 -7.34
N GLN A 155 -6.91 -9.95 -6.86
CA GLN A 155 -5.79 -9.44 -7.64
C GLN A 155 -4.80 -10.54 -8.01
N ARG A 156 -4.46 -11.43 -7.05
CA ARG A 156 -3.59 -12.59 -7.33
C ARG A 156 -4.18 -13.51 -8.39
N ILE A 157 -5.48 -13.82 -8.29
CA ILE A 157 -6.19 -14.66 -9.27
C ILE A 157 -6.19 -14.00 -10.65
N LEU A 158 -6.51 -12.70 -10.72
CA LEU A 158 -6.52 -11.96 -11.99
C LEU A 158 -5.14 -11.92 -12.66
N MET A 159 -4.08 -11.72 -11.87
CA MET A 159 -2.71 -11.79 -12.36
C MET A 159 -2.39 -13.18 -12.89
N GLN A 160 -2.66 -14.23 -12.12
CA GLN A 160 -2.42 -15.61 -12.56
C GLN A 160 -3.14 -15.91 -13.89
N ASN A 161 -4.43 -15.58 -13.99
CA ASN A 161 -5.19 -15.77 -15.23
C ASN A 161 -4.58 -14.99 -16.41
N ALA A 162 -4.12 -13.75 -16.19
CA ALA A 162 -3.46 -12.96 -17.23
C ALA A 162 -2.16 -13.62 -17.71
N PHE A 163 -1.38 -14.20 -16.79
CA PHE A 163 -0.18 -14.98 -17.13
C PHE A 163 -0.52 -16.28 -17.86
N ASP A 164 -1.53 -17.02 -17.42
CA ASP A 164 -1.97 -18.24 -18.10
C ASP A 164 -2.44 -17.93 -19.52
N HIS A 165 -3.14 -16.82 -19.73
CA HIS A 165 -3.50 -16.34 -21.07
C HIS A 165 -2.28 -15.97 -21.91
N LEU A 166 -1.26 -15.32 -21.32
CA LEU A 166 -0.01 -15.01 -22.01
C LEU A 166 0.71 -16.30 -22.46
N ILE A 167 0.80 -17.30 -21.58
CA ILE A 167 1.46 -18.59 -21.87
C ILE A 167 0.71 -19.35 -22.97
N ASN A 168 -0.62 -19.37 -22.90
CA ASN A 168 -1.45 -20.06 -23.88
C ASN A 168 -1.66 -19.25 -25.17
N SER A 169 -1.25 -17.98 -25.20
CA SER A 169 -1.30 -17.17 -26.41
C SER A 169 -0.25 -17.69 -27.39
N SER A 170 -0.63 -17.80 -28.68
CA SER A 170 0.28 -18.26 -29.72
C SER A 170 1.49 -17.32 -29.81
N GLY A 171 2.64 -17.82 -29.39
CA GLY A 171 3.92 -17.14 -29.52
C GLY A 171 4.41 -17.13 -30.97
N ASN A 172 5.58 -16.52 -31.19
CA ASN A 172 6.36 -16.81 -32.38
C ASN A 172 7.21 -18.08 -32.14
N ALA A 173 7.74 -18.68 -33.20
CA ALA A 173 8.53 -19.90 -33.09
C ALA A 173 9.70 -19.82 -32.09
N ARG A 174 10.23 -18.61 -31.83
CA ARG A 174 11.29 -18.40 -30.84
C ARG A 174 10.78 -18.44 -29.41
N THR A 175 9.62 -17.84 -29.12
CA THR A 175 9.02 -17.90 -27.78
C THR A 175 8.55 -19.29 -27.45
N ASP A 176 8.01 -20.03 -28.43
CA ASP A 176 7.55 -21.41 -28.22
C ASP A 176 8.73 -22.33 -27.91
N ALA A 177 9.82 -22.24 -28.69
CA ALA A 177 11.04 -23.01 -28.42
C ALA A 177 11.68 -22.66 -27.06
N ALA A 178 11.65 -21.38 -26.66
CA ALA A 178 12.15 -20.98 -25.34
C ALA A 178 11.27 -21.52 -24.21
N PHE A 179 9.95 -21.53 -24.40
CA PHE A 179 9.01 -22.07 -23.44
C PHE A 179 9.14 -23.59 -23.31
N GLU A 180 9.22 -24.33 -24.42
CA GLU A 180 9.53 -25.77 -24.43
C GLU A 180 10.83 -26.08 -23.68
N HIS A 181 11.85 -25.24 -23.85
CA HIS A 181 13.13 -25.39 -23.16
C HIS A 181 13.04 -25.23 -21.64
N ILE A 182 12.15 -24.36 -21.16
CA ILE A 182 11.90 -24.13 -19.74
C ILE A 182 11.03 -25.26 -19.19
N VAL A 183 9.90 -25.56 -19.82
CA VAL A 183 8.99 -26.66 -19.41
C VAL A 183 9.73 -28.00 -19.39
N GLY A 184 10.61 -28.27 -20.35
CA GLY A 184 11.42 -29.49 -20.37
C GLY A 184 12.42 -29.63 -19.21
N ARG A 185 12.64 -28.57 -18.42
CA ARG A 185 13.54 -28.58 -17.24
C ARG A 185 12.82 -28.41 -15.90
N VAL A 186 11.52 -28.13 -15.92
CA VAL A 186 10.74 -27.83 -14.72
C VAL A 186 9.65 -28.87 -14.60
N SER A 187 9.47 -29.45 -13.42
CA SER A 187 8.31 -30.32 -13.18
C SER A 187 7.02 -29.51 -13.29
N GLU A 188 5.91 -30.17 -13.64
CA GLU A 188 4.59 -29.53 -13.72
C GLU A 188 4.20 -28.80 -12.41
N THR A 189 4.71 -29.29 -11.26
CA THR A 189 4.52 -28.70 -9.94
C THR A 189 5.36 -27.44 -9.67
N ALA A 190 6.48 -27.25 -10.37
CA ALA A 190 7.44 -26.17 -10.13
C ALA A 190 7.18 -24.93 -11.01
N MET A 191 6.40 -25.07 -12.10
CA MET A 191 6.03 -23.92 -12.94
C MET A 191 5.13 -22.89 -12.22
N PRO A 192 4.09 -23.29 -11.47
CA PRO A 192 3.32 -22.33 -10.67
C PRO A 192 4.16 -21.58 -9.64
N GLU A 193 5.20 -22.22 -9.08
CA GLU A 193 6.12 -21.61 -8.12
C GLU A 193 7.01 -20.56 -8.79
N LEU A 194 7.61 -20.87 -9.94
CA LEU A 194 8.37 -19.91 -10.74
C LEU A 194 7.51 -18.70 -11.14
N LEU A 195 6.28 -18.94 -11.59
CA LEU A 195 5.34 -17.86 -11.91
C LEU A 195 5.00 -17.03 -10.67
N GLY A 196 4.77 -17.67 -9.52
CA GLY A 196 4.59 -16.99 -8.24
C GLY A 196 5.77 -16.07 -7.88
N MET A 197 7.00 -16.54 -8.08
CA MET A 197 8.20 -15.74 -7.84
C MET A 197 8.28 -14.53 -8.77
N LEU A 198 8.10 -14.74 -10.08
CA LEU A 198 8.18 -13.69 -11.10
C LEU A 198 7.08 -12.63 -10.93
N THR A 199 5.89 -13.04 -10.49
CA THR A 199 4.77 -12.14 -10.23
C THR A 199 4.88 -11.44 -8.88
N SER A 200 5.58 -12.00 -7.88
CA SER A 200 5.65 -11.42 -6.53
C SER A 200 6.13 -9.96 -6.49
N GLN A 201 6.96 -9.57 -7.45
CA GLN A 201 7.56 -8.25 -7.55
C GLN A 201 6.84 -7.31 -8.52
N TYR A 202 5.65 -7.68 -9.04
CA TYR A 202 4.94 -6.91 -10.08
C TYR A 202 4.80 -5.42 -9.75
N LYS A 203 4.58 -5.05 -8.48
CA LYS A 203 4.44 -3.66 -8.02
C LYS A 203 5.68 -2.79 -8.29
N TYR A 204 6.87 -3.37 -8.27
CA TYR A 204 8.13 -2.66 -8.54
C TYR A 204 8.36 -2.43 -10.04
N PHE A 205 7.65 -3.18 -10.89
CA PHE A 205 7.85 -3.17 -12.34
C PHE A 205 6.74 -2.46 -13.11
N PHE A 206 5.65 -2.06 -12.45
CA PHE A 206 4.59 -1.25 -13.06
C PHE A 206 4.98 0.23 -13.30
N GLY A 207 6.19 0.65 -12.94
CA GLY A 207 6.80 1.85 -13.49
C GLY A 207 7.38 1.54 -14.87
N VAL A 208 6.75 2.03 -15.94
CA VAL A 208 7.15 1.80 -17.35
C VAL A 208 8.63 2.14 -17.59
N ASP A 209 9.18 3.07 -16.81
CA ASP A 209 10.58 3.51 -16.86
C ASP A 209 11.61 2.45 -16.41
N ASN A 210 11.16 1.29 -15.93
CA ASN A 210 12.02 0.27 -15.32
C ASN A 210 12.08 -1.06 -16.09
N PHE A 211 11.70 -1.06 -17.37
CA PHE A 211 11.57 -2.26 -18.18
C PHE A 211 12.87 -3.08 -18.27
N ASP A 212 14.03 -2.44 -18.39
CA ASP A 212 15.32 -3.14 -18.44
C ASP A 212 15.67 -3.84 -17.13
N ASN A 213 15.37 -3.19 -16.00
CA ASN A 213 15.54 -3.79 -14.68
C ASN A 213 14.55 -4.94 -14.48
N TYR A 214 13.34 -4.83 -15.01
CA TYR A 214 12.38 -5.94 -15.00
C TYR A 214 12.88 -7.14 -15.81
N ARG A 215 13.38 -6.88 -17.02
CA ARG A 215 13.96 -7.91 -17.88
C ARG A 215 15.14 -8.61 -17.21
N LYS A 216 16.03 -7.85 -16.57
CA LYS A 216 17.16 -8.39 -15.81
C LYS A 216 16.68 -9.27 -14.65
N TYR A 217 15.75 -8.76 -13.84
CA TYR A 217 15.16 -9.50 -12.74
C TYR A 217 14.54 -10.83 -13.20
N PHE A 218 13.80 -10.79 -14.31
CA PHE A 218 13.17 -11.98 -14.89
C PHE A 218 14.22 -13.02 -15.28
N ILE A 219 15.27 -12.61 -16.00
CA ILE A 219 16.37 -13.49 -16.42
C ILE A 219 17.10 -14.08 -15.21
N ASP A 220 17.46 -13.26 -14.23
CA ASP A 220 18.24 -13.68 -13.07
C ASP A 220 17.43 -14.63 -12.17
N THR A 221 16.13 -14.33 -11.97
CA THR A 221 15.22 -15.20 -11.21
C THR A 221 15.00 -16.54 -11.89
N THR A 222 14.76 -16.55 -13.21
CA THR A 222 14.62 -17.80 -13.97
C THR A 222 15.92 -18.60 -13.97
N ARG A 223 17.10 -17.96 -14.11
CA ARG A 223 18.39 -18.66 -13.99
C ARG A 223 18.59 -19.33 -12.65
N TYR A 224 18.32 -18.59 -11.58
CA TYR A 224 18.43 -19.08 -10.22
C TYR A 224 17.49 -20.26 -9.98
N PHE A 225 16.22 -20.11 -10.36
CA PHE A 225 15.20 -21.16 -10.17
C PHE A 225 15.53 -22.44 -10.94
N LEU A 226 15.96 -22.30 -12.19
CA LEU A 226 16.35 -23.43 -13.05
C LEU A 226 17.75 -23.98 -12.73
N ASN A 227 18.44 -23.37 -11.76
CA ASN A 227 19.80 -23.69 -11.37
C ASN A 227 20.79 -23.75 -12.56
N LEU A 228 20.61 -22.86 -13.55
CA LEU A 228 21.37 -22.88 -14.81
C LEU A 228 22.87 -22.60 -14.64
N ASP A 229 23.26 -22.02 -13.50
CA ASP A 229 24.64 -21.70 -13.17
C ASP A 229 25.32 -22.80 -12.32
N SER A 230 24.59 -23.85 -11.93
CA SER A 230 25.19 -25.04 -11.33
C SER A 230 25.55 -26.07 -12.39
N PRO A 231 26.75 -26.66 -12.36
CA PRO A 231 27.08 -27.77 -13.24
C PRO A 231 26.11 -28.92 -12.97
N ILE A 232 25.47 -29.43 -14.04
CA ILE A 232 24.62 -30.62 -13.97
C ILE A 232 25.48 -31.75 -13.41
N GLN A 233 25.24 -32.16 -12.15
CA GLN A 233 25.79 -33.40 -11.64
C GLN A 233 25.01 -34.53 -12.31
N THR A 234 25.55 -35.07 -13.40
CA THR A 234 25.07 -36.33 -13.95
C THR A 234 25.29 -37.40 -12.88
N GLU A 235 24.22 -38.07 -12.43
CA GLU A 235 24.30 -39.19 -11.45
C GLU A 235 25.26 -40.30 -11.91
N THR A 236 25.63 -40.30 -13.19
CA THR A 236 26.58 -41.24 -13.77
C THR A 236 27.95 -40.58 -13.94
N THR A 237 28.97 -41.11 -13.26
CA THR A 237 30.36 -40.66 -13.44
C THR A 237 30.82 -40.88 -14.89
N PRO A 238 31.76 -40.06 -15.41
CA PRO A 238 32.32 -40.24 -16.76
C PRO A 238 32.87 -41.65 -17.01
N GLU A 239 33.44 -42.29 -15.99
CA GLU A 239 33.89 -43.68 -16.04
C GLU A 239 32.75 -44.69 -16.20
N LYS A 240 31.62 -44.49 -15.50
CA LYS A 240 30.42 -45.33 -15.67
C LYS A 240 29.83 -45.17 -17.07
N LEU A 241 29.76 -43.95 -17.60
CA LEU A 241 29.34 -43.68 -18.98
C LEU A 241 30.26 -44.34 -20.00
N GLN A 242 31.58 -44.26 -19.80
CA GLN A 242 32.55 -44.89 -20.69
C GLN A 242 32.47 -46.43 -20.65
N ASN A 243 32.22 -47.01 -19.48
CA ASN A 243 31.97 -48.44 -19.34
C ASN A 243 30.70 -48.90 -20.06
N ILE A 244 29.60 -48.14 -19.95
CA ILE A 244 28.35 -48.43 -20.67
C ILE A 244 28.59 -48.41 -22.20
N ILE A 245 29.32 -47.41 -22.70
CA ILE A 245 29.66 -47.28 -24.13
C ILE A 245 30.54 -48.45 -24.60
N ASN A 246 31.51 -48.89 -23.78
CA ASN A 246 32.41 -50.00 -24.13
C ASN A 246 31.68 -51.36 -24.12
N LEU A 247 30.77 -51.57 -23.17
CA LEU A 247 29.92 -52.76 -23.09
C LEU A 247 28.94 -52.84 -24.27
N ALA A 248 28.36 -51.70 -24.68
CA ALA A 248 27.46 -51.63 -25.83
C ALA A 248 28.14 -51.97 -27.17
N LYS A 249 29.45 -51.70 -27.29
CA LYS A 249 30.23 -51.98 -28.51
C LYS A 249 30.70 -53.44 -28.61
N THR A 250 30.72 -54.18 -27.52
CA THR A 250 31.33 -55.52 -27.46
C THR A 250 30.30 -56.66 -27.46
N GLU A 251 29.08 -56.45 -26.95
CA GLU A 251 28.06 -57.51 -26.89
C GLU A 251 27.05 -57.43 -28.05
N LYS A 252 27.08 -58.44 -28.94
CA LYS A 252 26.17 -58.55 -30.09
C LYS A 252 24.74 -59.02 -29.75
N LYS A 253 24.41 -59.28 -28.48
CA LYS A 253 23.06 -59.74 -28.07
C LYS A 253 22.45 -58.79 -27.03
N PRO A 254 21.31 -58.14 -27.33
CA PRO A 254 20.76 -57.05 -26.52
C PRO A 254 20.30 -57.48 -25.11
N LEU A 255 19.95 -58.76 -24.91
CA LEU A 255 19.45 -59.25 -23.62
C LEU A 255 20.53 -59.30 -22.52
N ASN A 256 21.78 -59.64 -22.86
CA ASN A 256 22.88 -59.70 -21.88
C ASN A 256 23.39 -58.30 -21.49
N TYR A 257 23.37 -57.38 -22.45
CA TYR A 257 23.72 -55.98 -22.25
C TYR A 257 22.80 -55.30 -21.21
N ILE A 258 21.49 -55.51 -21.34
CA ILE A 258 20.49 -54.91 -20.42
C ILE A 258 20.66 -55.44 -18.99
N THR A 259 20.90 -56.74 -18.81
CA THR A 259 21.10 -57.34 -17.48
C THR A 259 22.37 -56.86 -16.78
N LYS A 260 23.41 -56.49 -17.52
CA LYS A 260 24.66 -55.93 -16.95
C LYS A 260 24.54 -54.45 -16.60
N VAL A 261 23.80 -53.66 -17.38
CA VAL A 261 23.58 -52.23 -17.11
C VAL A 261 22.68 -52.01 -15.88
N ILE A 262 21.70 -52.88 -15.65
CA ILE A 262 20.79 -52.80 -14.49
C ILE A 262 21.48 -53.12 -13.15
N ASN A 263 22.60 -53.85 -13.16
CA ASN A 263 23.31 -54.30 -11.96
C ASN A 263 24.61 -53.50 -11.65
N LEU A 264 24.75 -52.29 -12.20
CA LEU A 264 25.89 -51.34 -12.02
C LEU A 264 25.47 -50.09 -11.24
#